data_AF-A0A2B7WSI7-F1
#
_entry.id   AF-A0A2B7WSI7-F1
#
_cell.length_a   1.000
_cell.length_b   1.000
_cell.length_c   1.000
_cell.angle_alpha   90.00
_cell.angle_beta   90.00
_cell.angle_gamma   90.00
#
_symmetry.space_group_name_H-M   'P 1'
#
loop_
_entity.id
_entity.type
_entity.pdbx_description
1 polymer ?
#
loop_
_entity_poly.entity_id
_entity_poly.type
_entity_poly.pdbx_seq_one_letter_code
_entity_poly.pdbx_strand_id
1 'polypeptide(L)'
;MSYKEIKEQGNFSEAESTLRGRFRTLTKRKEQRVRKPGWQEKDVRLLCDAVRKFVTPTRGGGGGGTSGEDIKSPKVSWKQVGEYISKNGGSYHFGNATCKKKWAQIQRDVMTLPAEQRFG
;
A
#
# COMPACT_ATOMS: atom_id res chain seq x y z
N MET A 1 -9.06 5.89 -17.56
CA MET A 1 -9.88 7.10 -17.41
C MET A 1 -9.42 7.88 -16.20
N SER A 2 -8.85 9.06 -16.46
CA SER A 2 -8.62 10.09 -15.47
C SER A 2 -9.93 10.81 -15.14
N TYR A 3 -9.97 11.47 -13.99
CA TYR A 3 -11.16 12.18 -13.52
C TYR A 3 -11.47 13.43 -14.35
N LYS A 4 -10.45 13.99 -15.01
CA LYS A 4 -10.59 15.08 -15.99
C LYS A 4 -11.40 14.60 -17.20
N GLU A 5 -11.07 13.43 -17.74
CA GLU A 5 -11.78 12.83 -18.87
C GLU A 5 -13.24 12.50 -18.52
N ILE A 6 -13.52 12.01 -17.29
CA ILE A 6 -14.91 11.72 -16.85
C ILE A 6 -15.75 13.01 -16.75
N LYS A 7 -15.14 14.12 -16.31
CA LYS A 7 -15.83 15.41 -16.21
C LYS A 7 -16.12 15.99 -17.59
N GLU A 8 -15.14 15.94 -18.49
CA GLU A 8 -15.26 16.44 -19.86
C GLU A 8 -16.28 15.65 -20.68
N GLN A 9 -16.31 14.31 -20.54
CA GLN A 9 -17.24 13.46 -21.30
C GLN A 9 -18.70 13.53 -20.80
N GLY A 10 -18.92 13.90 -19.54
CA GLY A 10 -20.23 13.78 -18.88
C GLY A 10 -20.94 15.09 -18.55
N ASN A 11 -20.34 16.25 -18.88
CA ASN A 11 -20.89 17.59 -18.63
C ASN A 11 -21.42 17.79 -17.19
N PHE A 12 -20.73 17.20 -16.20
CA PHE A 12 -21.17 17.22 -14.80
C PHE A 12 -20.83 18.57 -14.14
N SER A 13 -21.83 19.20 -13.51
CA SER A 13 -21.68 20.45 -12.73
C SER A 13 -21.05 20.25 -11.35
N GLU A 14 -20.88 18.99 -10.92
CA GLU A 14 -20.37 18.64 -9.59
C GLU A 14 -18.86 18.86 -9.47
N ALA A 15 -18.40 19.17 -8.25
CA ALA A 15 -16.98 19.26 -7.95
C ALA A 15 -16.26 17.91 -8.16
N GLU A 16 -14.97 17.97 -8.54
CA GLU A 16 -14.18 16.77 -8.83
C GLU A 16 -14.09 15.81 -7.63
N SER A 17 -14.05 16.34 -6.41
CA SER A 17 -14.07 15.55 -5.17
C SER A 17 -15.36 14.73 -5.02
N THR A 18 -16.51 15.29 -5.40
CA THR A 18 -17.83 14.63 -5.41
C THR A 18 -17.87 13.54 -6.47
N LEU A 19 -17.41 13.84 -7.69
CA LEU A 19 -17.28 12.89 -8.78
C LEU A 19 -16.37 11.71 -8.42
N ARG A 20 -15.20 11.97 -7.81
CA ARG A 20 -14.30 10.94 -7.28
C ARG A 20 -14.99 10.05 -6.25
N GLY A 21 -15.79 10.64 -5.35
CA GLY A 21 -16.57 9.92 -4.35
C GLY A 21 -17.64 9.02 -4.97
N ARG A 22 -18.42 9.55 -5.92
CA ARG A 22 -19.48 8.83 -6.63
C ARG A 22 -18.94 7.73 -7.55
N PHE A 23 -17.89 8.02 -8.31
CA PHE A 23 -17.23 7.03 -9.15
C PHE A 23 -16.69 5.86 -8.33
N ARG A 24 -16.05 6.12 -7.18
CA ARG A 24 -15.63 5.05 -6.25
C ARG A 24 -16.84 4.25 -5.73
N THR A 25 -17.96 4.93 -5.51
CA THR A 25 -19.24 4.37 -5.07
C THR A 25 -19.97 3.60 -6.18
N LEU A 26 -19.55 3.69 -7.43
CA LEU A 26 -20.11 2.90 -8.53
C LEU A 26 -19.16 1.79 -8.97
N THR A 27 -17.85 2.00 -8.89
CA THR A 27 -16.84 1.08 -9.45
C THR A 27 -16.26 0.06 -8.47
N LYS A 28 -16.33 0.28 -7.16
CA LYS A 28 -15.83 -0.67 -6.14
C LYS A 28 -17.00 -1.38 -5.49
N ARG A 29 -17.00 -2.71 -5.36
CA ARG A 29 -18.13 -3.42 -4.70
C ARG A 29 -18.24 -3.01 -3.22
N LYS A 30 -19.43 -3.15 -2.61
CA LYS A 30 -19.69 -2.71 -1.22
C LYS A 30 -18.73 -3.39 -0.23
N GLU A 31 -18.41 -4.65 -0.47
CA GLU A 31 -17.48 -5.48 0.32
C GLU A 31 -16.03 -4.96 0.21
N GLN A 32 -15.73 -4.19 -0.83
CA GLN A 32 -14.43 -3.54 -1.05
C GLN A 32 -14.40 -2.10 -0.52
N ARG A 33 -15.43 -1.63 0.19
CA ARG A 33 -15.49 -0.30 0.82
C ARG A 33 -15.46 -0.36 2.35
N VAL A 34 -14.89 -1.43 2.90
CA VAL A 34 -14.80 -1.59 4.36
C VAL A 34 -13.83 -0.53 4.89
N ARG A 35 -14.30 0.29 5.84
CA ARG A 35 -13.55 1.45 6.38
C ARG A 35 -12.28 1.02 7.14
N LYS A 36 -12.24 -0.25 7.60
CA LYS A 36 -11.08 -0.94 8.21
C LYS A 36 -11.16 -2.45 7.90
N PRO A 37 -10.66 -2.93 6.76
CA PRO A 37 -10.54 -4.37 6.53
C PRO A 37 -9.62 -4.96 7.60
N GLY A 38 -10.07 -6.04 8.25
CA GLY A 38 -9.23 -6.78 9.19
C GLY A 38 -8.08 -7.45 8.43
N TRP A 39 -6.84 -7.23 8.85
CA TRP A 39 -5.70 -7.96 8.31
C TRP A 39 -5.82 -9.42 8.68
N GLN A 40 -5.97 -10.29 7.68
CA GLN A 40 -5.93 -11.73 7.88
C GLN A 40 -4.47 -12.19 7.96
N GLU A 41 -4.23 -13.35 8.55
CA GLU A 41 -2.89 -13.93 8.66
C GLU A 41 -2.24 -14.08 7.27
N LYS A 42 -3.01 -14.55 6.28
CA LYS A 42 -2.55 -14.62 4.88
C LYS A 42 -2.10 -13.26 4.33
N ASP A 43 -2.75 -12.16 4.69
CA ASP A 43 -2.39 -10.83 4.21
C ASP A 43 -1.07 -10.36 4.82
N VAL A 44 -0.85 -10.72 6.09
CA VAL A 44 0.40 -10.44 6.79
C VAL A 44 1.55 -11.23 6.16
N ARG A 45 1.34 -12.52 5.86
CA ARG A 45 2.34 -13.35 5.14
C ARG A 45 2.68 -12.75 3.78
N LEU A 46 1.67 -12.43 2.97
CA LEU A 46 1.84 -11.78 1.66
C LEU A 46 2.51 -10.41 1.75
N LEU A 47 2.21 -9.62 2.79
CA LEU A 47 2.87 -8.35 3.05
C LEU A 47 4.37 -8.55 3.32
N CYS A 48 4.73 -9.50 4.17
CA CYS A 48 6.12 -9.81 4.48
C CYS A 48 6.88 -10.27 3.22
N ASP A 49 6.29 -11.16 2.43
CA ASP A 49 6.89 -11.64 1.19
C ASP A 49 7.06 -10.53 0.15
N ALA A 50 6.04 -9.70 -0.01
CA ALA A 50 6.10 -8.55 -0.89
C ALA A 50 7.19 -7.55 -0.47
N VAL A 51 7.31 -7.27 0.84
CA VAL A 51 8.35 -6.37 1.35
C VAL A 51 9.74 -6.95 1.08
N ARG A 52 9.96 -8.25 1.33
CA ARG A 52 11.23 -8.91 0.98
C ARG A 52 11.53 -8.90 -0.52
N LYS A 53 10.51 -8.97 -1.36
CA LYS A 53 10.65 -8.97 -2.82
C LYS A 53 10.90 -7.59 -3.41
N PHE A 54 10.28 -6.56 -2.84
CA PHE A 54 10.34 -5.17 -3.34
C PHE A 54 11.17 -4.24 -2.46
N VAL A 55 11.94 -4.81 -1.53
CA VAL A 55 13.01 -4.08 -0.86
C VAL A 55 14.13 -3.91 -1.87
N THR A 56 14.32 -2.69 -2.36
CA THR A 56 15.49 -2.41 -3.16
C THR A 56 16.68 -2.30 -2.20
N PRO A 57 17.75 -3.10 -2.38
CA PRO A 57 19.01 -2.77 -1.73
C PRO A 57 19.39 -1.40 -2.27
N THR A 58 19.65 -0.44 -1.37
CA THR A 58 20.23 0.85 -1.73
C THR A 58 21.60 0.56 -2.33
N ARG A 59 21.66 0.32 -3.65
CA ARG A 59 22.90 0.40 -4.40
C ARG A 59 23.28 1.86 -4.42
N GLY A 60 24.36 2.20 -3.73
CA GLY A 60 24.95 3.52 -3.84
C GLY A 60 25.25 3.82 -5.31
N GLY A 61 24.87 5.02 -5.75
CA GLY A 61 25.30 5.60 -7.02
C GLY A 61 24.22 5.71 -8.09
N GLY A 62 23.88 6.94 -8.46
CA GLY A 62 23.29 7.26 -9.77
C GLY A 62 22.12 8.24 -9.78
N GLY A 63 22.40 9.53 -9.58
CA GLY A 63 21.70 10.61 -10.30
C GLY A 63 20.41 11.18 -9.72
N GLY A 64 20.50 12.42 -9.24
CA GLY A 64 19.39 13.39 -9.37
C GLY A 64 18.73 13.86 -8.08
N GLY A 65 19.37 14.82 -7.41
CA GLY A 65 18.67 15.99 -6.88
C GLY A 65 18.07 15.92 -5.46
N THR A 66 18.51 16.89 -4.66
CA THR A 66 17.88 17.53 -3.49
C THR A 66 17.88 16.79 -2.14
N SER A 67 18.88 17.20 -1.34
CA SER A 67 18.79 17.64 0.06
C SER A 67 18.60 16.61 1.18
N GLY A 68 19.57 16.63 2.10
CA GLY A 68 19.37 16.28 3.51
C GLY A 68 19.56 14.81 3.84
N GLU A 69 20.74 14.50 4.38
CA GLU A 69 20.93 13.67 5.58
C GLU A 69 19.82 12.64 5.89
N ASP A 70 20.04 11.38 5.52
CA ASP A 70 19.37 10.25 6.17
C ASP A 70 20.11 8.96 5.76
N ILE A 71 20.54 8.17 6.74
CA ILE A 71 21.05 6.81 6.55
C ILE A 71 19.94 6.02 5.84
N LYS A 72 20.06 5.85 4.51
CA LYS A 72 18.95 5.49 3.63
C LYS A 72 18.48 4.06 3.89
N SER A 73 17.52 3.94 4.80
CA SER A 73 16.73 2.73 5.01
C SER A 73 16.22 2.20 3.67
N PRO A 74 16.16 0.87 3.49
CA PRO A 74 15.76 0.27 2.21
C PRO A 74 14.42 0.83 1.70
N LYS A 75 14.38 1.29 0.45
CA LYS A 75 13.21 1.98 -0.10
C LYS A 75 12.20 0.97 -0.64
N VAL A 76 11.30 0.51 0.23
CA VAL A 76 10.22 -0.42 -0.16
C VAL A 76 9.19 0.27 -1.07
N SER A 77 8.90 -0.34 -2.21
CA SER A 77 7.85 0.11 -3.14
C SER A 77 6.46 -0.32 -2.66
N TRP A 78 5.82 0.51 -1.83
CA TRP A 78 4.50 0.21 -1.24
C TRP A 78 3.37 0.03 -2.24
N LYS A 79 3.49 0.63 -3.44
CA LYS A 79 2.55 0.41 -4.54
C LYS A 79 2.60 -1.04 -5.02
N GLN A 80 3.81 -1.55 -5.29
CA GLN A 80 4.00 -2.93 -5.73
C GLN A 80 3.61 -3.92 -4.63
N VAL A 81 3.83 -3.57 -3.36
CA VAL A 81 3.38 -4.36 -2.21
C VAL A 81 1.86 -4.53 -2.19
N GLY A 82 1.08 -3.44 -2.30
CA GLY A 82 -0.39 -3.52 -2.31
C GLY A 82 -0.93 -4.31 -3.50
N GLU A 83 -0.35 -4.11 -4.69
CA GLU A 83 -0.70 -4.89 -5.88
C GLU A 83 -0.37 -6.37 -5.72
N TYR A 84 0.76 -6.70 -5.12
CA TYR A 84 1.17 -8.08 -4.88
C TYR A 84 0.21 -8.80 -3.95
N ILE A 85 -0.15 -8.20 -2.81
CA ILE A 85 -1.10 -8.81 -1.87
C ILE A 85 -2.43 -9.09 -2.59
N SER A 86 -2.93 -8.12 -3.36
CA SER A 86 -4.18 -8.28 -4.10
C SER A 86 -4.12 -9.37 -5.19
N LYS A 87 -2.98 -9.51 -5.89
CA LYS A 87 -2.79 -10.51 -6.96
C LYS A 87 -2.60 -11.92 -6.44
N ASN A 88 -2.06 -12.08 -5.23
CA ASN A 88 -1.74 -13.37 -4.62
C ASN A 88 -2.82 -13.86 -3.63
N GLY A 89 -4.08 -13.41 -3.80
CA GLY A 89 -5.21 -13.92 -3.00
C GLY A 89 -5.41 -13.26 -1.64
N GLY A 90 -4.84 -12.06 -1.44
CA GLY A 90 -5.09 -11.23 -0.27
C GLY A 90 -6.60 -10.98 -0.08
N SER A 91 -7.02 -10.87 1.18
CA SER A 91 -8.42 -10.65 1.56
C SER A 91 -8.95 -9.29 1.11
N TYR A 92 -8.05 -8.33 0.88
CA TYR A 92 -8.41 -6.97 0.55
C TYR A 92 -7.32 -6.27 -0.28
N HIS A 93 -7.72 -5.26 -1.05
CA HIS A 93 -6.79 -4.38 -1.77
C HIS A 93 -6.31 -3.26 -0.84
N PHE A 94 -5.24 -3.50 -0.09
CA PHE A 94 -4.68 -2.52 0.84
C PHE A 94 -3.95 -1.38 0.11
N GLY A 95 -4.24 -0.14 0.51
CA GLY A 95 -3.55 1.03 -0.03
C GLY A 95 -2.12 1.18 0.50
N ASN A 96 -1.28 1.92 -0.22
CA ASN A 96 0.16 2.07 0.05
C ASN A 96 0.47 2.47 1.50
N ALA A 97 -0.21 3.50 2.02
CA ALA A 97 -0.02 3.97 3.40
C ALA A 97 -0.47 2.93 4.43
N THR A 98 -1.51 2.15 4.12
CA THR A 98 -2.01 1.06 4.96
C THR A 98 -0.99 -0.07 5.05
N CYS A 99 -0.39 -0.47 3.92
CA CYS A 99 0.69 -1.46 3.87
C CYS A 99 1.90 -1.01 4.70
N LYS A 100 2.36 0.24 4.50
CA LYS A 100 3.48 0.83 5.26
C LYS A 100 3.21 0.83 6.77
N LYS A 101 2.03 1.29 7.17
CA LYS A 101 1.64 1.36 8.59
C LYS A 101 1.58 -0.03 9.23
N LYS A 102 1.01 -1.01 8.52
CA LYS A 102 0.97 -2.40 9.01
C LYS A 102 2.36 -3.00 9.12
N TRP A 103 3.23 -2.78 8.15
CA TRP A 103 4.62 -3.23 8.22
C TRP A 103 5.35 -2.63 9.42
N ALA A 104 5.23 -1.32 9.66
CA ALA A 104 5.83 -0.68 10.83
C ALA A 104 5.26 -1.20 12.16
N GLN A 105 3.99 -1.62 12.19
CA GLN A 105 3.42 -2.31 13.35
C GLN A 105 4.04 -3.70 13.53
N ILE A 106 4.10 -4.51 12.47
CA ILE A 106 4.72 -5.85 12.52
C ILE A 106 6.18 -5.76 12.97
N GLN A 107 6.95 -4.80 12.46
CA GLN A 107 8.35 -4.62 12.87
C GLN A 107 8.46 -4.27 14.35
N ARG A 108 7.59 -3.39 14.88
CA ARG A 108 7.52 -3.09 16.31
C ARG A 108 7.15 -4.34 17.12
N ASP A 109 6.12 -5.06 16.70
CA ASP A 109 5.64 -6.27 17.38
C ASP A 109 6.72 -7.37 17.40
N VAL A 110 7.40 -7.59 16.27
CA VAL A 110 8.52 -8.54 16.16
C VAL A 110 9.74 -8.10 16.98
N MET A 111 10.00 -6.79 17.09
CA MET A 111 11.06 -6.26 17.96
C MET A 111 10.75 -6.42 19.44
N THR A 112 9.48 -6.43 19.82
CA THR A 112 9.04 -6.69 21.20
C THR A 112 8.94 -8.18 21.55
N LEU A 113 9.07 -9.09 20.59
CA LEU A 113 9.08 -10.53 20.85
C LEU A 113 10.49 -11.02 21.25
N PRO A 114 10.61 -11.88 22.28
CA PRO A 114 11.87 -12.53 22.65
C PRO A 114 12.48 -13.24 21.44
N ALA A 115 13.81 -13.22 21.33
CA ALA A 115 14.53 -13.76 20.17
C ALA A 115 14.22 -15.24 19.87
N GLU A 116 13.72 -15.99 20.85
CA GLU A 116 13.38 -17.42 20.77
C GLU A 116 12.13 -17.74 19.93
N GLN A 117 11.29 -16.76 19.56
CA GLN A 117 10.10 -16.97 18.73
C GLN A 117 10.21 -16.40 17.32
N ARG A 118 11.39 -15.94 16.90
CA ARG A 118 11.55 -15.19 15.64
C ARG A 118 11.45 -16.06 14.38
N PHE A 119 11.71 -17.36 14.46
CA PHE A 119 11.51 -18.33 13.37
C PHE A 119 11.31 -19.73 13.94
N GLY A 120 10.05 -20.15 14.07
CA GLY A 120 9.64 -21.53 14.35
C GLY A 120 8.62 -21.97 13.31
#